data_AF-A0A382L6F2-F1
#
_entry.id   AF-A0A382L6F2-F1
#
_cell.length_a   1.000
_cell.length_b   1.000
_cell.length_c   1.000
_cell.angle_alpha   90.00
_cell.angle_beta   90.00
_cell.angle_gamma   90.00
#
_symmetry.space_group_name_H-M   'P 1'
#
loop_
_entity.id
_entity.type
_entity.pdbx_description
1 polymer ?
#
loop_
_entity_poly.entity_id
_entity_poly.type
_entity_poly.pdbx_seq_one_letter_code
_entity_poly.pdbx_strand_id
1 'polypeptide(L)' 'MKRILVTGGNKGIGLATVAKLLRSYDDTHLILGSRNKERGEEAVGSLIRGNGDWKERLVTVEIDVESEDSVK' A
#
# COMPACT_ATOMS: atom_id res chain seq x y z
N MET A 1 4.49 16.37 3.00
CA MET A 1 3.84 15.09 2.65
C MET A 1 4.66 14.30 1.66
N LYS A 2 5.28 13.21 2.11
CA LYS A 2 6.03 12.27 1.26
C LYS A 2 5.07 11.23 0.68
N ARG A 3 5.14 10.99 -0.63
CA ARG A 3 4.41 9.90 -1.30
C ARG A 3 5.34 8.71 -1.49
N ILE A 4 4.92 7.53 -1.05
CA ILE A 4 5.75 6.33 -1.06
C ILE A 4 4.94 5.19 -1.69
N LEU A 5 5.45 4.64 -2.79
CA LEU A 5 4.92 3.43 -3.40
C LEU A 5 5.69 2.22 -2.88
N VAL A 6 4.97 1.21 -2.39
CA VAL A 6 5.54 -0.09 -2.01
C VAL A 6 4.97 -1.15 -2.94
N THR A 7 5.79 -1.68 -3.86
CA THR A 7 5.41 -2.81 -4.72
C THR A 7 5.43 -4.11 -3.92
N GLY A 8 4.62 -5.11 -4.33
CA GLY A 8 4.44 -6.33 -3.56
C GLY A 8 3.88 -6.09 -2.15
N GLY A 9 3.14 -4.99 -1.97
CA GLY A 9 2.70 -4.50 -0.67
C GLY A 9 1.54 -5.27 -0.04
N ASN A 10 0.90 -6.19 -0.77
CA ASN A 10 -0.30 -6.88 -0.30
C ASN A 10 -0.04 -8.00 0.72
N LYS A 11 1.22 -8.41 0.95
CA LYS A 11 1.56 -9.47 1.92
C LYS A 11 3.01 -9.37 2.41
N GLY A 12 3.35 -10.20 3.41
CA GLY A 12 4.73 -10.38 3.89
C GLY A 12 5.41 -9.08 4.30
N ILE A 13 6.67 -8.91 3.88
CA ILE A 13 7.49 -7.75 4.24
C ILE A 13 6.93 -6.46 3.63
N GLY A 14 6.38 -6.50 2.42
CA GLY A 14 5.76 -5.32 1.79
C GLY A 14 4.63 -4.75 2.65
N LEU A 15 3.72 -5.61 3.10
CA LEU A 15 2.62 -5.22 3.98
C LEU A 15 3.11 -4.66 5.33
N ALA A 16 4.09 -5.35 5.94
CA ALA A 16 4.70 -4.89 7.19
C ALA A 16 5.40 -3.53 7.04
N THR A 17 6.01 -3.28 5.88
CA THR A 17 6.67 -2.01 5.54
C THR A 17 5.65 -0.88 5.45
N VAL A 18 4.53 -1.09 4.73
CA VAL A 18 3.44 -0.11 4.66
C VAL A 18 2.93 0.22 6.07
N ALA A 19 2.64 -0.79 6.88
CA ALA A 19 2.14 -0.60 8.25
C ALA A 19 3.15 0.15 9.13
N LYS A 20 4.45 -0.18 9.03
CA LYS A 20 5.50 0.49 9.80
C LYS A 20 5.67 1.95 9.38
N LEU A 21 5.63 2.25 8.08
CA LEU A 21 5.74 3.62 7.56
C LEU A 21 4.56 4.48 8.01
N LEU A 22 3.33 3.99 7.87
CA LEU A 22 2.12 4.70 8.33
C LEU A 22 2.18 5.02 9.82
N ARG A 23 2.61 4.06 10.64
CA ARG A 23 2.74 4.22 12.10
C ARG A 23 3.87 5.16 12.53
N SER A 24 4.97 5.19 11.78
CA SER A 24 6.18 5.91 12.21
C SER A 24 6.21 7.36 11.73
N TYR A 25 5.44 7.69 10.69
CA TYR A 25 5.52 9.00 10.04
C TYR A 25 4.14 9.51 9.64
N ASP A 26 3.67 10.55 10.33
CA ASP A 26 2.36 11.12 10.04
C ASP A 26 2.30 11.91 8.72
N ASP A 27 3.43 12.44 8.27
CA ASP A 27 3.55 13.17 7.00
C ASP A 27 3.82 12.25 5.79
N THR A 28 3.12 11.11 5.72
CA THR A 28 3.23 10.14 4.62
C THR A 28 1.89 9.80 3.99
N HIS A 29 1.88 9.66 2.67
CA HIS A 29 0.79 9.08 1.89
C HIS A 29 1.33 7.84 1.17
N LEU A 30 0.85 6.66 1.57
CA LEU A 30 1.30 5.37 1.09
C LEU A 30 0.44 4.88 -0.06
N ILE A 31 1.10 4.33 -1.07
CA ILE A 31 0.49 3.62 -2.19
C ILE A 31 0.93 2.18 -2.08
N LEU A 32 0.00 1.28 -1.80
CA LEU A 32 0.24 -0.15 -1.74
C LEU A 32 0.07 -0.74 -3.14
N GLY A 33 1.17 -1.16 -3.75
CA GLY A 33 1.17 -1.81 -5.05
C GLY A 33 0.96 -3.32 -4.95
N SER A 34 0.05 -3.87 -5.73
CA SER A 34 -0.22 -5.31 -5.82
C SER A 34 -0.49 -5.73 -7.26
N ARG A 35 0.05 -6.87 -7.70
CA ARG A 35 -0.27 -7.44 -9.03
C ARG A 35 -1.75 -7.81 -9.16
N ASN A 36 -2.37 -8.23 -8.06
CA ASN A 36 -3.78 -8.57 -8.02
C ASN A 36 -4.54 -7.48 -7.25
N LYS A 37 -5.49 -6.84 -7.93
CA LYS A 37 -6.27 -5.73 -7.39
C LYS A 37 -7.02 -6.09 -6.12
N GLU A 38 -7.78 -7.19 -6.13
CA GLU A 38 -8.60 -7.64 -4.99
C GLU A 38 -7.75 -7.85 -3.73
N ARG A 39 -6.61 -8.53 -3.88
CA ARG A 39 -5.66 -8.73 -2.77
C ARG A 39 -5.05 -7.43 -2.25
N GLY A 40 -4.89 -6.42 -3.11
CA GLY A 40 -4.46 -5.09 -2.70
C GLY A 40 -5.52 -4.37 -1.85
N GLU A 41 -6.77 -4.42 -2.30
CA GLU A 41 -7.93 -3.86 -1.60
C GLU A 41 -8.17 -4.55 -0.25
N GLU A 42 -8.07 -5.87 -0.19
CA GLU A 42 -8.14 -6.65 1.05
C GLU A 42 -7.04 -6.25 2.04
N ALA A 43 -5.81 -6.08 1.55
CA ALA A 43 -4.67 -5.68 2.36
C ALA A 43 -4.86 -4.26 2.94
N VAL A 44 -5.27 -3.30 2.11
CA VAL A 44 -5.61 -1.94 2.57
C VAL A 44 -6.74 -1.98 3.60
N GLY A 45 -7.81 -2.74 3.32
CA GLY A 45 -8.92 -2.92 4.27
C GLY A 45 -8.46 -3.50 5.61
N SER A 46 -7.52 -4.45 5.60
CA SER A 46 -6.96 -5.04 6.83
C SER A 46 -6.17 -4.04 7.67
N LEU A 47 -5.42 -3.14 7.04
CA LEU A 47 -4.63 -2.11 7.72
C LEU A 47 -5.53 -1.04 8.34
N ILE A 48 -6.55 -0.60 7.60
CA ILE A 48 -7.50 0.44 8.03
C ILE A 48 -8.40 -0.04 9.16
N ARG A 49 -8.83 -1.32 9.17
CA ARG A 49 -9.68 -1.86 10.24
C ARG A 49 -9.09 -1.67 11.65
N GLY A 50 -7.76 -1.64 11.78
CA GLY A 50 -7.09 -1.38 13.05
C GLY A 50 -6.72 0.08 13.30
N ASN A 51 -6.79 0.96 12.28
CA ASN A 51 -6.28 2.34 12.31
C ASN A 51 -7.09 3.19 11.31
N GLY A 52 -8.26 3.68 11.73
CA GLY A 52 -9.21 4.34 10.83
C GLY A 52 -8.68 5.64 10.19
N ASP A 53 -7.76 6.32 10.86
CA ASP A 53 -7.07 7.52 10.40
C ASP A 53 -6.17 7.25 9.18
N TRP A 54 -5.74 6.01 8.96
CA TRP A 54 -4.91 5.65 7.81
C TRP A 54 -5.68 5.69 6.49
N LYS A 55 -7.02 5.71 6.52
CA LYS A 55 -7.86 5.73 5.32
C LYS A 55 -7.56 6.91 4.38
N GLU A 56 -7.23 8.07 4.95
CA GLU A 56 -6.91 9.28 4.17
C GLU A 56 -5.46 9.29 3.62
N ARG A 57 -4.64 8.34 4.07
CA ARG A 57 -3.20 8.29 3.81
C ARG A 57 -2.73 6.97 3.18
N LEU A 58 -3.65 6.08 2.83
CA LEU A 58 -3.35 4.79 2.24
C LEU A 58 -4.30 4.49 1.09
N VAL A 59 -3.75 4.30 -0.10
CA VAL A 59 -4.46 3.82 -1.29
C VAL A 59 -3.79 2.57 -1.86
N THR A 60 -4.51 1.82 -2.69
CA THR A 60 -3.94 0.69 -3.43
C THR A 60 -3.86 1.02 -4.91
N VAL A 61 -2.88 0.45 -5.60
CA VAL A 61 -2.76 0.47 -7.06
C VAL A 61 -2.47 -0.94 -7.55
N GLU A 62 -3.11 -1.32 -8.66
CA GLU A 62 -2.74 -2.53 -9.38
C GLU A 62 -1.43 -2.27 -10.13
N ILE A 63 -0.39 -3.05 -9.84
CA ILE A 63 0.90 -2.94 -10.50
C ILE A 63 1.61 -4.30 -10.57
N ASP A 64 1.99 -4.68 -11.79
CA ASP A 64 2.88 -5.78 -12.06
C ASP A 64 4.23 -5.26 -12.56
N VAL A 65 5.27 -5.40 -11.73
CA VAL A 65 6.63 -4.93 -12.06
C VAL A 65 7.28 -5.71 -13.20
N GLU A 66 6.70 -6.85 -13.59
CA GLU A 66 7.15 -7.65 -14.74
C GLU A 66 6.46 -7.23 -16.06
N SER A 67 5.50 -6.31 -16.03
CA SER A 67 4.77 -5.81 -17.20
C SER A 67 5.03 -4.32 -17.43
N GLU A 68 5.66 -3.98 -18.55
CA GLU A 68 5.96 -2.59 -18.90
C GLU A 68 4.69 -1.74 -19.04
N ASP A 69 3.62 -2.30 -19.61
CA ASP A 69 2.32 -1.63 -19.72
C ASP A 69 1.67 -1.39 -18.36
N SER A 70 1.97 -2.22 -17.35
CA SER A 70 1.49 -2.00 -15.99
C SER A 70 2.29 -0.95 -15.23
N VAL A 71 3.54 -0.70 -15.63
CA VAL A 71 4.45 0.24 -14.95
C VAL A 71 4.32 1.67 -15.49
N LYS A 72 3.94 1.82 -16.77
CA LYS A 72 3.73 3.12 -17.45
C LYS A 72 2.49 3.85 -16.95
#